data_AF-A0A0U2U2Z3-F1
#
_entry.id   AF-A0A0U2U2Z3-F1
#
_cell.length_a   1.000
_cell.length_b   1.000
_cell.length_c   1.000
_cell.angle_alpha   90.00
_cell.angle_beta   90.00
_cell.angle_gamma   90.00
#
_symmetry.space_group_name_H-M   'P 1'
#
loop_
_entity.id
_entity.type
_entity.pdbx_description
1 polymer ?
#
loop_
_entity_poly.entity_id
_entity_poly.type
_entity_poly.pdbx_seq_one_letter_code
_entity_poly.pdbx_strand_id
1 'polypeptide(L)'
;MAAAAQMYGLDARRDERLQRSVKAILGSAACAPFFDPASLRWQGNEVPLSWRELDMRLDRLVCLRGDGAVPDTWWVLDYKLHPAPQNNQEYVSQLWRYREAVRALQPGEPVRCAFITGQGRLIDCTEQVADRFDFES
;
A
#
# COMPACT_ATOMS: atom_id res chain seq x y z
N MET A 1 -33.38 22.99 -8.39
CA MET A 1 -32.17 22.93 -9.24
C MET A 1 -30.85 23.18 -8.50
N ALA A 2 -30.84 23.75 -7.29
CA ALA A 2 -29.59 24.02 -6.55
C ALA A 2 -28.87 22.77 -6.01
N ALA A 3 -29.60 21.70 -5.64
CA ALA A 3 -29.02 20.48 -5.07
C ALA A 3 -28.20 19.67 -6.10
N ALA A 4 -28.67 19.59 -7.35
CA ALA A 4 -27.96 18.88 -8.42
C ALA A 4 -26.65 19.60 -8.79
N ALA A 5 -26.66 20.93 -8.95
CA ALA A 5 -25.46 21.70 -9.24
C ALA A 5 -24.40 21.61 -8.13
N GLN A 6 -24.82 21.51 -6.86
CA GLN A 6 -23.90 21.28 -5.73
C GLN A 6 -23.31 19.87 -5.73
N MET A 7 -24.10 18.82 -6.00
CA MET A 7 -23.58 17.45 -6.15
C MET A 7 -22.59 17.33 -7.30
N TYR A 8 -22.93 17.84 -8.50
CA TYR A 8 -22.00 17.84 -9.64
C TYR A 8 -20.70 18.61 -9.33
N GLY A 9 -20.78 19.71 -8.57
CA GLY A 9 -19.59 20.44 -8.13
C GLY A 9 -18.75 19.70 -7.09
N LEU A 10 -19.35 18.88 -6.23
CA LEU A 10 -18.65 18.00 -5.29
C LEU A 10 -17.96 16.85 -6.03
N ASP A 11 -18.63 16.27 -7.03
CA ASP A 11 -18.08 15.21 -7.88
C ASP A 11 -16.90 15.72 -8.69
N ALA A 12 -17.01 16.88 -9.35
CA ALA A 12 -15.91 17.48 -10.08
C ALA A 12 -14.69 17.77 -9.19
N ARG A 13 -14.89 18.34 -8.00
CA ARG A 13 -13.80 18.58 -7.04
C ARG A 13 -13.16 17.29 -6.53
N ARG A 14 -13.94 16.22 -6.37
CA ARG A 14 -13.47 14.90 -5.98
C ARG A 14 -12.61 14.29 -7.09
N ASP A 15 -13.06 14.38 -8.33
CA ASP A 15 -12.34 13.90 -9.50
C ASP A 15 -11.02 14.64 -9.69
N GLU A 16 -11.01 15.98 -9.58
CA GLU A 16 -9.79 16.79 -9.62
C GLU A 16 -8.80 16.43 -8.50
N ARG A 17 -9.31 16.12 -7.30
CA ARG A 17 -8.46 15.69 -6.19
C ARG A 17 -7.84 14.33 -6.46
N LEU A 18 -8.64 13.38 -6.96
CA LEU A 18 -8.18 12.05 -7.31
C LEU A 18 -7.14 12.09 -8.43
N GLN A 19 -7.39 12.86 -9.49
CA GLN A 19 -6.43 13.06 -10.59
C GLN A 19 -5.11 13.65 -10.11
N ARG A 20 -5.14 14.65 -9.22
CA ARG A 20 -3.93 15.19 -8.60
C ARG A 20 -3.18 14.15 -7.78
N SER A 21 -3.90 13.33 -7.04
CA SER A 21 -3.29 12.25 -6.25
C SER A 21 -2.64 11.18 -7.13
N VAL A 22 -3.32 10.72 -8.18
CA VAL A 22 -2.75 9.77 -9.14
C VAL A 22 -1.50 10.37 -9.80
N LYS A 23 -1.56 11.62 -10.25
CA LYS A 23 -0.40 12.31 -10.84
C LYS A 23 0.77 12.41 -9.85
N ALA A 24 0.50 12.71 -8.58
CA ALA A 24 1.53 12.80 -7.55
C ALA A 24 2.19 11.43 -7.28
N ILE A 25 1.40 10.35 -7.24
CA ILE A 25 1.90 8.99 -7.04
C ILE A 25 2.76 8.54 -8.22
N LEU A 26 2.27 8.72 -9.45
CA LEU A 26 2.99 8.31 -10.66
C LEU A 26 4.23 9.16 -10.94
N GLY A 27 4.25 10.42 -10.46
CA GLY A 27 5.41 11.31 -10.56
C GLY A 27 6.42 11.15 -9.42
N SER A 28 6.17 10.28 -8.44
CA SER A 28 7.03 10.13 -7.27
C SER A 28 8.18 9.17 -7.52
N ALA A 29 9.41 9.65 -7.37
CA ALA A 29 10.61 8.82 -7.45
C ALA A 29 10.63 7.70 -6.40
N ALA A 30 10.08 7.94 -5.21
CA ALA A 30 9.99 6.93 -4.16
C ALA A 30 8.99 5.81 -4.49
N CYS A 31 7.95 6.12 -5.27
CA CYS A 31 6.95 5.13 -5.68
C CYS A 31 7.27 4.46 -7.03
N ALA A 32 8.13 5.07 -7.84
CA ALA A 32 8.45 4.60 -9.20
C ALA A 32 8.85 3.11 -9.28
N PRO A 33 9.69 2.55 -8.38
CA PRO A 33 10.07 1.14 -8.44
C PRO A 33 8.88 0.17 -8.32
N PHE A 34 7.79 0.58 -7.66
CA PHE A 34 6.62 -0.26 -7.49
C PHE A 34 5.70 -0.29 -8.71
N PHE A 35 5.98 0.51 -9.74
CA PHE A 35 5.18 0.60 -10.98
C PHE A 35 5.99 0.28 -12.24
N ASP A 36 7.31 0.17 -12.15
CA ASP A 36 8.19 -0.17 -13.26
C ASP A 36 8.30 -1.70 -13.43
N PRO A 37 7.80 -2.29 -14.53
CA PRO A 37 7.90 -3.74 -14.76
C PRO A 37 9.34 -4.28 -14.79
N ALA A 38 10.34 -3.46 -15.14
CA ALA A 38 11.74 -3.89 -15.18
C ALA A 38 12.30 -4.11 -13.77
N SER A 39 11.83 -3.32 -12.80
CA SER A 39 12.18 -3.42 -11.38
C SER A 39 11.45 -4.56 -10.65
N LEU A 40 10.47 -5.19 -11.30
CA LEU A 40 9.53 -6.13 -10.67
C LEU A 40 9.75 -7.57 -11.12
N ARG A 41 9.83 -8.49 -10.15
CA ARG A 41 9.75 -9.93 -10.40
C ARG A 41 8.29 -10.36 -10.51
N TRP A 42 7.43 -9.76 -9.69
CA TRP A 42 6.01 -10.04 -9.64
C TRP A 42 5.23 -8.78 -9.26
N GLN A 43 4.00 -8.65 -9.75
CA GLN A 43 3.06 -7.62 -9.31
C GLN A 43 1.60 -8.10 -9.40
N GLY A 44 0.76 -7.56 -8.53
CA GLY A 44 -0.69 -7.73 -8.57
C GLY A 44 -1.40 -6.56 -7.91
N ASN A 45 -2.56 -6.18 -8.45
CA ASN A 45 -3.48 -5.24 -7.82
C ASN A 45 -4.69 -6.00 -7.30
N GLU A 46 -5.33 -5.48 -6.25
CA GLU A 46 -6.52 -6.06 -5.62
C GLU A 46 -6.37 -7.56 -5.33
N VAL A 47 -5.21 -7.93 -4.78
CA VAL A 47 -4.81 -9.33 -4.61
C VAL A 47 -5.66 -9.96 -3.51
N PRO A 48 -6.43 -11.03 -3.81
CA PRO A 48 -7.15 -11.76 -2.78
C PRO A 48 -6.17 -12.53 -1.90
N LEU A 49 -6.38 -12.47 -0.59
CA LEU A 49 -5.60 -13.18 0.42
C LEU A 49 -6.55 -13.86 1.41
N SER A 50 -6.35 -15.15 1.65
CA SER A 50 -7.05 -15.89 2.70
C SER A 50 -6.03 -16.30 3.76
N TRP A 51 -6.20 -15.79 4.99
CA TRP A 51 -5.29 -16.08 6.10
C TRP A 51 -6.04 -16.16 7.42
N ARG A 52 -5.85 -17.24 8.18
CA ARG A 52 -6.54 -17.49 9.48
C ARG A 52 -8.06 -17.32 9.38
N GLU A 53 -8.67 -17.91 8.34
CA GLU A 53 -10.11 -17.83 8.06
C GLU A 53 -10.65 -16.42 7.75
N LEU A 54 -9.75 -15.44 7.55
CA LEU A 54 -10.09 -14.10 7.09
C LEU A 54 -9.80 -13.97 5.60
N ASP A 55 -10.82 -13.66 4.82
CA ASP A 55 -10.69 -13.24 3.44
C ASP A 55 -10.47 -11.73 3.36
N MET A 56 -9.41 -11.35 2.66
CA MET A 56 -8.90 -10.00 2.57
C MET A 56 -8.56 -9.67 1.12
N ARG A 57 -8.53 -8.37 0.80
CA ARG A 57 -8.11 -7.89 -0.50
C ARG A 57 -7.10 -6.77 -0.33
N LEU A 58 -5.87 -7.05 -0.78
CA LEU A 58 -4.73 -6.16 -0.67
C LEU A 58 -4.69 -5.25 -1.90
N ASP A 59 -4.59 -3.93 -1.70
CA ASP A 59 -4.62 -2.94 -2.78
C ASP A 59 -3.55 -3.20 -3.85
N ARG A 60 -2.28 -3.33 -3.46
CA ARG A 60 -1.18 -3.67 -4.37
C ARG A 60 -0.06 -4.46 -3.69
N LEU A 61 0.24 -5.63 -4.23
CA LEU A 61 1.37 -6.46 -3.80
C LEU A 61 2.39 -6.52 -4.94
N VAL A 62 3.66 -6.34 -4.61
CA VAL A 62 4.74 -6.44 -5.58
C VAL A 62 5.94 -7.17 -5.00
N CYS A 63 6.73 -7.80 -5.85
CA CYS A 63 8.03 -8.36 -5.51
C CYS A 63 9.09 -7.57 -6.29
N LEU A 64 9.84 -6.72 -5.60
CA LEU A 64 10.97 -5.99 -6.20
C LEU A 64 12.11 -6.96 -6.44
N ARG A 65 12.75 -6.87 -7.61
CA ARG A 65 13.96 -7.61 -7.91
C ARG A 65 15.11 -7.09 -7.05
N GLY A 66 15.83 -8.02 -6.42
CA GLY A 66 17.14 -7.77 -5.85
C GLY A 66 18.21 -7.67 -6.94
N ASP A 67 19.41 -7.24 -6.56
CA ASP A 67 20.58 -7.08 -7.44
C ASP A 67 21.62 -8.20 -7.26
N GLY A 68 21.19 -9.35 -6.73
CA GLY A 68 22.02 -10.53 -6.48
C GLY A 68 22.73 -10.49 -5.13
N ALA A 69 23.17 -9.32 -4.67
CA ALA A 69 23.65 -9.14 -3.29
C ALA A 69 22.49 -8.92 -2.32
N VAL A 70 21.45 -8.22 -2.78
CA VAL A 70 20.18 -8.06 -2.06
C VAL A 70 19.18 -9.10 -2.59
N PRO A 71 18.45 -9.83 -1.73
CA PRO A 71 17.39 -10.74 -2.18
C PRO A 71 16.19 -9.96 -2.73
N ASP A 72 15.36 -10.63 -3.53
CA ASP A 72 14.05 -10.11 -3.90
C ASP A 72 13.24 -9.77 -2.64
N THR A 73 12.44 -8.70 -2.71
CA THR A 73 11.70 -8.21 -1.54
C THR A 73 10.24 -7.97 -1.88
N TRP A 74 9.36 -8.59 -1.12
CA TRP A 74 7.92 -8.36 -1.21
C TRP A 74 7.52 -7.06 -0.53
N TRP A 75 6.64 -6.31 -1.18
CA TRP A 75 6.06 -5.08 -0.67
C TRP A 75 4.55 -5.15 -0.69
N VAL A 76 3.98 -5.10 0.51
CA VAL A 76 2.55 -4.88 0.75
C VAL A 76 2.30 -3.36 0.71
N LEU A 77 1.52 -2.91 -0.26
CA LEU A 77 1.23 -1.49 -0.46
C LEU A 77 -0.28 -1.23 -0.32
N ASP A 78 -0.63 -0.20 0.46
CA ASP A 78 -2.00 0.23 0.70
C ASP A 78 -2.14 1.74 0.40
N TYR A 79 -3.14 2.12 -0.39
CA TYR A 79 -3.32 3.51 -0.83
C TYR A 79 -4.23 4.28 0.13
N LYS A 80 -3.74 5.42 0.65
CA LYS A 80 -4.55 6.29 1.53
C LYS A 80 -4.51 7.73 1.06
N LEU A 81 -5.67 8.37 0.93
CA LEU A 81 -5.74 9.82 0.67
C LEU A 81 -5.32 10.64 1.90
N HIS A 82 -5.37 10.06 3.10
CA HIS A 82 -4.89 10.68 4.32
C HIS A 82 -3.37 10.91 4.24
N PRO A 83 -2.84 12.06 4.68
CA PRO A 83 -1.41 12.38 4.55
C PRO A 83 -0.53 11.70 5.62
N ALA A 84 -1.12 11.27 6.73
CA ALA A 84 -0.42 10.56 7.82
C ALA A 84 -1.18 9.27 8.23
N PRO A 85 -1.37 8.30 7.32
CA PRO A 85 -2.11 7.07 7.59
C PRO A 85 -1.49 6.20 8.69
N GLN A 86 -0.19 6.30 8.91
CA GLN A 86 0.55 5.57 9.95
C GLN A 86 0.15 5.94 11.38
N ASN A 87 -0.54 7.07 11.57
CA ASN A 87 -1.07 7.49 12.87
C ASN A 87 -2.46 6.87 13.16
N ASN A 88 -3.10 6.26 12.17
CA ASN A 88 -4.35 5.55 12.35
C ASN A 88 -4.07 4.08 12.70
N GLN A 89 -4.38 3.70 13.93
CA GLN A 89 -4.12 2.34 14.44
C GLN A 89 -4.88 1.25 13.66
N GLU A 90 -6.07 1.54 13.13
CA GLU A 90 -6.82 0.58 12.32
C GLU A 90 -6.11 0.29 11.00
N TYR A 91 -5.58 1.32 10.34
CA TYR A 91 -4.81 1.16 9.11
C TYR A 91 -3.53 0.37 9.34
N VAL A 92 -2.80 0.68 10.42
CA VAL A 92 -1.58 -0.06 10.79
C VAL A 92 -1.92 -1.52 11.12
N SER A 93 -3.03 -1.79 11.80
CA SER A 93 -3.47 -3.15 12.13
C SER A 93 -3.87 -3.94 10.87
N GLN A 94 -4.52 -3.30 9.91
CA GLN A 94 -4.82 -3.90 8.60
C GLN A 94 -3.54 -4.21 7.82
N LEU A 95 -2.61 -3.25 7.77
CA LEU A 95 -1.33 -3.41 7.08
C LEU A 95 -0.50 -4.55 7.68
N TRP A 96 -0.50 -4.68 9.01
CA TRP A 96 0.10 -5.81 9.72
C TRP A 96 -0.50 -7.15 9.28
N ARG A 97 -1.83 -7.29 9.24
CA ARG A 97 -2.50 -8.53 8.79
C ARG A 97 -2.09 -8.92 7.36
N TYR A 98 -2.02 -7.96 6.45
CA TYR A 98 -1.56 -8.21 5.09
C TYR A 98 -0.10 -8.67 5.05
N ARG A 99 0.78 -8.03 5.82
CA ARG A 99 2.18 -8.42 5.90
C ARG A 99 2.34 -9.84 6.41
N GLU A 100 1.67 -10.20 7.50
CA GLU A 100 1.79 -11.53 8.08
C GLU A 100 1.19 -12.62 7.18
N ALA A 101 0.09 -12.34 6.50
CA ALA A 101 -0.45 -13.23 5.48
C ALA A 101 0.58 -13.48 4.35
N VAL A 102 1.21 -12.43 3.82
CA VAL A 102 2.22 -12.56 2.77
C VAL A 102 3.48 -13.28 3.26
N ARG A 103 3.94 -13.01 4.49
CA ARG A 103 5.08 -13.73 5.11
C ARG A 103 4.81 -15.22 5.24
N ALA A 104 3.59 -15.60 5.61
CA ALA A 104 3.20 -17.01 5.68
C ALA A 104 3.18 -17.67 4.29
N LEU A 105 2.81 -16.92 3.24
CA LEU A 105 2.76 -17.40 1.86
C LEU A 105 4.11 -17.43 1.15
N GLN A 106 5.08 -16.62 1.59
CA GLN A 106 6.42 -16.50 0.99
C GLN A 106 7.52 -16.79 2.03
N PRO A 107 7.68 -18.05 2.48
CA PRO A 107 8.64 -18.38 3.53
C PRO A 107 10.08 -18.07 3.11
N GLY A 108 10.81 -17.34 3.96
CA GLY A 108 12.23 -17.03 3.76
C GLY A 108 12.51 -15.80 2.89
N GLU A 109 11.50 -15.20 2.27
CA GLU A 109 11.66 -13.95 1.52
C GLU A 109 11.33 -12.72 2.40
N PRO A 110 12.11 -11.62 2.33
CA PRO A 110 11.79 -10.39 3.04
C PRO A 110 10.44 -9.81 2.62
N VAL A 111 9.63 -9.42 3.60
CA VAL A 111 8.33 -8.77 3.38
C VAL A 111 8.28 -7.43 4.11
N ARG A 112 8.20 -6.36 3.34
CA ARG A 112 8.04 -4.98 3.77
C ARG A 112 6.61 -4.50 3.53
N CYS A 113 6.21 -3.45 4.22
CA CYS A 113 4.90 -2.85 4.02
C CYS A 113 4.93 -1.33 4.16
N ALA A 114 4.13 -0.66 3.33
CA ALA A 114 4.05 0.78 3.31
C ALA A 114 2.68 1.30 2.90
N PHE A 115 2.37 2.52 3.34
CA PHE A 115 1.30 3.29 2.76
C PHE A 115 1.82 4.13 1.59
N ILE A 116 1.03 4.23 0.53
CA ILE A 116 1.22 5.25 -0.51
C ILE A 116 0.15 6.30 -0.34
N THR A 117 0.57 7.52 -0.03
CA THR A 117 -0.39 8.61 0.21
C THR A 117 -0.85 9.26 -1.09
N GLY A 118 -2.00 9.93 -1.06
CA GLY A 118 -2.49 10.76 -2.17
C GLY A 118 -1.58 11.94 -2.53
N GLN A 119 -0.46 12.15 -1.84
CA GLN A 119 0.58 13.13 -2.19
C GLN A 119 1.81 12.47 -2.86
N GLY A 120 1.73 11.17 -3.18
CA GLY A 120 2.86 10.43 -3.75
C GLY A 120 3.98 10.13 -2.75
N ARG A 121 3.70 10.19 -1.45
CA ARG A 121 4.68 9.80 -0.42
C ARG A 121 4.53 8.32 -0.11
N LEU A 122 5.66 7.60 -0.15
CA LEU A 122 5.79 6.29 0.45
C LEU A 122 6.08 6.45 1.94
N ILE A 123 5.28 5.83 2.79
CA ILE A 123 5.49 5.79 4.24
C ILE A 123 5.73 4.33 4.60
N ASP A 124 7.00 3.99 4.79
CA ASP A 124 7.40 2.67 5.24
C ASP A 124 6.98 2.47 6.70
N CYS A 125 6.21 1.42 6.93
CA CYS A 125 5.71 1.04 8.25
C CYS A 125 6.21 -0.35 8.67
N THR A 126 7.21 -0.91 7.98
CA THR A 126 7.70 -2.29 8.21
C THR A 126 8.11 -2.50 9.66
N GLU A 127 8.91 -1.59 10.22
CA GLU A 127 9.33 -1.68 11.62
C GLU A 127 8.16 -1.40 12.56
N GLN A 128 7.34 -0.38 12.27
CA GLN A 128 6.18 -0.04 13.08
C GLN A 128 5.17 -1.20 13.23
N VAL A 129 4.94 -1.97 12.16
CA VAL A 129 4.07 -3.15 12.24
C VAL A 129 4.76 -4.33 12.90
N ALA A 130 6.09 -4.43 12.83
CA ALA A 130 6.85 -5.49 13.51
C ALA A 130 6.82 -5.27 15.04
N ASP A 131 7.13 -4.05 15.49
CA ASP A 131 7.18 -3.67 16.91
C ASP A 131 5.82 -3.80 17.61
N ARG A 132 4.71 -3.69 16.87
CA ARG A 132 3.36 -3.89 17.42
C ARG A 132 3.17 -5.28 18.05
N PHE A 133 3.85 -6.30 17.52
CA PHE A 133 3.70 -7.68 17.99
C PHE A 133 4.39 -7.92 19.34
N ASP A 134 5.42 -7.14 19.68
CA ASP A 134 6.18 -7.28 20.93
C ASP A 134 5.40 -6.80 22.16
N PHE A 135 4.27 -6.09 21.99
CA PHE A 135 3.42 -5.59 23.08
C PHE A 135 2.14 -6.39 23.32
N GLU A 136 1.73 -7.25 22.40
CA GLU A 136 0.49 -8.07 22.51
C GLU A 136 0.77 -9.57 22.81
N SER A 137 2.05 -9.95 22.99
CA SER A 137 2.51 -11.30 23.36
C SER A 137 2.87 -11.40 24.85
#